data_AF-A0A2D0KYE9-F1
#
_entry.id   AF-A0A2D0KYE9-F1
#
_cell.length_a   1.000
_cell.length_b   1.000
_cell.length_c   1.000
_cell.angle_alpha   90.00
_cell.angle_beta   90.00
_cell.angle_gamma   90.00
#
_symmetry.space_group_name_H-M   'P 1'
#
loop_
_entity.id
_entity.type
_entity.pdbx_description
1 polymer ?
#
loop_
_entity_poly.entity_id
_entity_poly.type
_entity_poly.pdbx_seq_one_letter_code
_entity_poly.pdbx_strand_id
1 'polypeptide(L)'
;MKYTESMIEEMISDLKESRFEPPACLLDKKRVLANYPPITDEEKMECAEFSVKQKRAIAAKEYLVSCGERFGRLENGNFIFTHKNCTTEIDSDVIETLLIHQIEKPILEINPIEKYIALQRFYLGNEINEKENGSTWMRDFIDGVFINGFKLFTAEPASPSTH
;
A
#
# COMPACT_ATOMS: atom_id res chain seq x y z
N MET A 1 23.77 -2.53 -13.38
CA MET A 1 24.10 -1.16 -12.93
C MET A 1 25.02 -1.28 -11.73
N LYS A 2 26.21 -0.66 -11.72
CA LYS A 2 27.04 -0.60 -10.50
C LYS A 2 26.63 0.65 -9.73
N TYR A 3 26.10 0.48 -8.52
CA TYR A 3 25.81 1.60 -7.63
C TYR A 3 27.14 2.23 -7.20
N THR A 4 27.24 3.56 -7.24
CA THR A 4 28.39 4.27 -6.69
C THR A 4 28.28 4.33 -5.17
N GLU A 5 29.39 4.53 -4.49
CA GLU A 5 29.41 4.70 -3.03
C GLU A 5 28.53 5.86 -2.58
N SER A 6 28.54 6.98 -3.32
CA SER A 6 27.69 8.14 -3.07
C SER A 6 26.20 7.83 -3.25
N MET A 7 25.81 7.04 -4.25
CA MET A 7 24.41 6.61 -4.41
C MET A 7 23.94 5.74 -3.24
N ILE A 8 24.81 4.88 -2.71
CA ILE A 8 24.48 4.02 -1.57
C ILE A 8 24.31 4.85 -0.29
N GLU A 9 25.14 5.87 -0.09
CA GLU A 9 25.00 6.80 1.04
C GLU A 9 23.67 7.56 0.99
N GLU A 10 23.29 8.06 -0.19
CA GLU A 10 22.01 8.73 -0.42
C GLU A 10 20.84 7.78 -0.14
N MET A 11 20.86 6.57 -0.70
CA MET A 11 19.84 5.55 -0.44
C MET A 11 19.70 5.22 1.06
N ILE A 12 20.81 5.09 1.79
CA ILE A 12 20.79 4.82 3.23
C ILE A 12 20.22 6.02 3.99
N SER A 13 20.52 7.25 3.56
CA SER A 13 19.94 8.47 4.13
C SER A 13 18.42 8.49 3.94
N ASP A 14 17.94 8.22 2.73
CA ASP A 14 16.51 8.17 2.41
C ASP A 14 15.79 7.07 3.20
N LEU A 15 16.43 5.91 3.36
CA LEU A 15 15.88 4.83 4.19
C LEU A 15 15.70 5.27 5.65
N LYS A 16 16.62 6.05 6.20
CA LYS A 16 16.53 6.54 7.59
C LYS A 16 15.42 7.59 7.80
N GLU A 17 15.03 8.29 6.73
CA GLU A 17 13.89 9.22 6.72
C GLU A 17 12.53 8.49 6.60
N SER A 18 12.55 7.17 6.38
CA SER A 18 11.33 6.36 6.32
C SER A 18 10.55 6.41 7.63
N ARG A 19 9.21 6.49 7.53
CA ARG A 19 8.32 6.33 8.69
C ARG A 19 8.30 4.92 9.27
N PHE A 20 8.85 3.94 8.54
CA PHE A 20 9.01 2.56 9.00
C PHE A 20 10.47 2.28 9.29
N GLU A 21 10.74 1.48 10.33
CA GLU A 21 12.08 1.07 10.68
C GLU A 21 12.72 0.24 9.55
N PRO A 22 13.86 0.70 8.98
CA PRO A 22 14.55 -0.05 7.95
C PRO A 22 15.27 -1.28 8.51
N PRO A 23 15.26 -2.43 7.80
CA PRO A 23 16.09 -3.57 8.15
C PRO A 23 17.58 -3.20 8.24
N ALA A 24 18.26 -3.69 9.27
CA ALA A 24 19.67 -3.37 9.51
C ALA A 24 20.58 -3.75 8.33
N CYS A 25 20.24 -4.83 7.60
CA CYS A 25 20.97 -5.26 6.41
C CYS A 25 20.94 -4.24 5.27
N LEU A 26 19.93 -3.36 5.20
CA LEU A 26 19.85 -2.27 4.21
C LEU A 26 20.66 -1.03 4.63
N LEU A 27 21.00 -0.91 5.92
CA LEU A 27 21.76 0.21 6.46
C LEU A 27 23.28 -0.07 6.53
N ASP A 28 23.69 -1.32 6.32
CA ASP A 28 25.11 -1.72 6.30
C ASP A 28 25.76 -1.39 4.95
N LYS A 29 26.26 -0.15 4.83
CA LYS A 29 26.98 0.35 3.65
C LYS A 29 28.09 -0.60 3.19
N LYS A 30 28.89 -1.14 4.12
CA LYS A 30 30.03 -2.00 3.77
C LYS A 30 29.55 -3.29 3.15
N ARG A 31 28.52 -3.90 3.72
CA ARG A 31 27.90 -5.11 3.21
C ARG A 31 27.19 -4.91 1.88
N VAL A 32 26.49 -3.80 1.69
CA VAL A 32 25.84 -3.44 0.40
C VAL A 32 26.88 -3.27 -0.71
N LEU A 33 28.00 -2.60 -0.42
CA LEU A 33 29.11 -2.43 -1.38
C LEU A 33 29.82 -3.75 -1.71
N ALA A 34 30.10 -4.57 -0.68
CA ALA A 34 30.82 -5.83 -0.83
C ALA A 34 29.95 -6.98 -1.35
N ASN A 35 28.62 -6.84 -1.26
CA ASN A 35 27.65 -7.92 -1.41
C ASN A 35 28.04 -9.17 -0.57
N TYR A 36 28.59 -8.94 0.63
CA TYR A 36 29.10 -9.99 1.50
C TYR A 36 29.02 -9.58 2.99
N PRO A 37 28.52 -10.46 3.89
CA PRO A 37 27.92 -11.76 3.57
C PRO A 37 26.61 -11.60 2.78
N PRO A 38 26.20 -12.59 1.98
CA PRO A 38 24.93 -12.56 1.26
C PRO A 38 23.75 -12.31 2.21
N ILE A 39 22.67 -11.72 1.69
CA ILE A 39 21.42 -11.56 2.44
C ILE A 39 20.83 -12.95 2.73
N THR A 40 20.56 -13.22 4.01
CA THR A 40 19.93 -14.46 4.49
C THR A 40 18.44 -14.51 4.13
N ASP A 41 17.80 -15.66 4.28
CA ASP A 41 16.37 -15.78 3.98
C ASP A 41 15.50 -15.01 4.99
N GLU A 42 15.93 -14.94 6.25
CA GLU A 42 15.32 -14.11 7.28
C GLU A 42 15.40 -12.62 6.91
N GLU A 43 16.58 -12.14 6.52
CA GLU A 43 16.78 -10.74 6.10
C GLU A 43 16.01 -10.42 4.82
N LYS A 44 15.87 -11.37 3.88
CA LYS A 44 14.99 -11.20 2.70
C LYS A 44 13.55 -10.99 3.13
N MET A 45 13.07 -11.75 4.11
CA MET A 45 11.70 -11.60 4.63
C MET A 45 11.51 -10.24 5.31
N GLU A 46 12.48 -9.78 6.11
CA GLU A 46 12.47 -8.45 6.73
C GLU A 46 12.46 -7.33 5.68
N CYS A 47 13.30 -7.45 4.64
CA CYS A 47 13.33 -6.53 3.52
C CYS A 47 12.00 -6.51 2.76
N ALA A 48 11.38 -7.67 2.55
CA ALA A 48 10.09 -7.78 1.88
C ALA A 48 8.98 -7.13 2.71
N GLU A 49 8.94 -7.38 4.02
CA GLU A 49 7.97 -6.74 4.92
C GLU A 49 8.11 -5.21 4.91
N PHE A 50 9.34 -4.72 5.03
CA PHE A 50 9.63 -3.28 4.94
C PHE A 50 9.18 -2.70 3.60
N SER A 51 9.50 -3.37 2.49
CA SER A 51 9.10 -2.97 1.14
C SER A 51 7.57 -2.93 0.99
N VAL A 52 6.85 -3.91 1.52
CA VAL A 52 5.38 -3.96 1.49
C VAL A 52 4.77 -2.80 2.26
N LYS A 53 5.28 -2.50 3.47
CA LYS A 53 4.83 -1.34 4.27
C LYS A 53 4.99 -0.04 3.49
N GLN A 54 6.14 0.15 2.83
CA GLN A 54 6.40 1.32 1.98
C GLN A 54 5.47 1.38 0.77
N LYS A 55 5.27 0.27 0.06
CA LYS A 55 4.41 0.21 -1.12
C LYS A 55 2.94 0.45 -0.78
N ARG A 56 2.45 -0.09 0.33
CA ARG A 56 1.11 0.21 0.86
C ARG A 56 0.94 1.70 1.15
N ALA A 57 1.93 2.32 1.80
CA ALA A 57 1.93 3.76 2.08
C ALA A 57 1.80 4.60 0.80
N ILE A 58 2.58 4.22 -0.22
CA ILE A 58 2.60 4.89 -1.52
C ILE A 58 1.24 4.73 -2.20
N ALA A 59 0.72 3.50 -2.30
CA ALA A 59 -0.58 3.23 -2.91
C ALA A 59 -1.73 4.01 -2.23
N ALA A 60 -1.69 4.12 -0.90
CA ALA A 60 -2.66 4.91 -0.15
C ALA A 60 -2.57 6.41 -0.52
N LYS A 61 -1.35 6.97 -0.56
CA LYS A 61 -1.14 8.37 -0.96
C LYS A 61 -1.55 8.63 -2.40
N GLU A 62 -1.18 7.76 -3.33
CA GLU A 62 -1.57 7.85 -4.75
C GLU A 62 -3.10 7.84 -4.91
N TYR A 63 -3.79 6.97 -4.16
CA TYR A 63 -5.24 6.95 -4.13
C TYR A 63 -5.83 8.27 -3.61
N LEU A 64 -5.28 8.84 -2.54
CA LEU A 64 -5.72 10.14 -2.02
C LEU A 64 -5.51 11.27 -3.02
N VAL A 65 -4.34 11.32 -3.70
CA VAL A 65 -4.11 12.29 -4.78
C VAL A 65 -5.18 12.14 -5.86
N SER A 66 -5.45 10.92 -6.32
CA SER A 66 -6.52 10.66 -7.29
C SER A 66 -7.91 11.09 -6.77
N CYS A 67 -8.21 10.93 -5.48
CA CYS A 67 -9.46 11.45 -4.91
C CYS A 67 -9.50 12.98 -4.88
N GLY A 68 -8.39 13.64 -4.56
CA GLY A 68 -8.28 15.09 -4.64
C GLY A 68 -8.56 15.64 -6.03
N GLU A 69 -8.11 14.93 -7.07
CA GLU A 69 -8.37 15.28 -8.48
C GLU A 69 -9.83 15.02 -8.89
N ARG A 70 -10.43 13.92 -8.41
CA ARG A 70 -11.78 13.48 -8.83
C ARG A 70 -12.91 14.12 -8.05
N PHE A 71 -12.71 14.37 -6.76
CA PHE A 71 -13.77 14.76 -5.82
C PHE A 71 -13.45 16.05 -5.06
N GLY A 72 -12.19 16.48 -5.08
CA GLY A 72 -11.74 17.67 -4.34
C GLY A 72 -11.37 17.36 -2.90
N ARG A 73 -11.39 18.42 -2.08
CA ARG A 73 -11.03 18.40 -0.66
C ARG A 73 -12.04 19.23 0.13
N LEU A 74 -12.17 18.96 1.42
CA LEU A 74 -12.87 19.84 2.35
C LEU A 74 -12.08 21.14 2.58
N GLU A 75 -12.72 22.14 3.18
CA GLU A 75 -12.10 23.43 3.51
C GLU A 75 -10.88 23.28 4.45
N ASN A 76 -10.86 22.24 5.28
CA ASN A 76 -9.74 21.90 6.16
C ASN A 76 -8.56 21.21 5.43
N GLY A 77 -8.68 20.96 4.11
CA GLY A 77 -7.67 20.31 3.28
C GLY A 77 -7.76 18.78 3.20
N ASN A 78 -8.67 18.15 3.97
CA ASN A 78 -8.83 16.70 3.99
C ASN A 78 -9.45 16.18 2.69
N PHE A 79 -9.01 15.01 2.26
CA PHE A 79 -9.49 14.37 1.05
C PHE A 79 -10.88 13.79 1.25
N ILE A 80 -11.68 13.79 0.18
CA ILE A 80 -13.02 13.20 0.20
C ILE A 80 -13.18 12.16 -0.89
N PHE A 81 -14.02 11.19 -0.61
CA PHE A 81 -14.59 10.28 -1.59
C PHE A 81 -16.08 10.59 -1.73
N THR A 82 -16.52 10.84 -2.97
CA THR A 82 -17.93 11.15 -3.27
C THR A 82 -18.49 10.17 -4.27
N HIS A 83 -19.61 9.55 -3.95
CA HIS A 83 -20.38 8.72 -4.87
C HIS A 83 -21.87 8.97 -4.70
N LYS A 84 -22.53 9.43 -5.79
CA LYS A 84 -23.93 9.87 -5.77
C LYS A 84 -24.14 10.94 -4.68
N ASN A 85 -25.07 10.70 -3.74
CA ASN A 85 -25.41 11.64 -2.66
C ASN A 85 -24.65 11.34 -1.37
N CYS A 86 -23.60 10.52 -1.42
CA CYS A 86 -22.79 10.13 -0.27
C CYS A 86 -21.37 10.69 -0.43
N THR A 87 -20.90 11.38 0.60
CA THR A 87 -19.54 11.88 0.71
C THR A 87 -18.97 11.42 2.05
N THR A 88 -17.74 10.94 2.04
CA THR A 88 -16.99 10.64 3.26
C THR A 88 -15.61 11.27 3.18
N GLU A 89 -15.11 11.71 4.33
CA GLU A 89 -13.69 12.03 4.48
C GLU A 89 -12.87 10.74 4.45
N ILE A 90 -11.68 10.80 3.85
CA ILE A 90 -10.71 9.72 3.79
C ILE A 90 -9.30 10.23 4.07
N ASP A 91 -8.48 9.41 4.70
CA ASP A 91 -7.07 9.67 4.97
C ASP A 91 -6.21 8.44 4.65
N SER A 92 -4.90 8.54 4.86
CA SER A 92 -3.96 7.46 4.54
C SER A 92 -4.23 6.23 5.40
N ASP A 93 -4.55 6.40 6.68
CA ASP A 93 -4.72 5.30 7.62
C ASP A 93 -5.96 4.46 7.28
N VAL A 94 -7.04 5.11 6.83
CA VAL A 94 -8.24 4.43 6.32
C VAL A 94 -7.89 3.55 5.11
N ILE A 95 -7.16 4.07 4.14
CA ILE A 95 -6.81 3.32 2.92
C ILE A 95 -5.82 2.20 3.23
N GLU A 96 -4.81 2.46 4.05
CA GLU A 96 -3.84 1.44 4.47
C GLU A 96 -4.52 0.30 5.25
N THR A 97 -5.45 0.63 6.14
CA THR A 97 -6.23 -0.37 6.90
C THR A 97 -7.07 -1.22 5.94
N LEU A 98 -7.72 -0.61 4.96
CA LEU A 98 -8.47 -1.33 3.94
C LEU A 98 -7.58 -2.30 3.17
N LEU A 99 -6.41 -1.85 2.71
CA LEU A 99 -5.46 -2.69 1.96
C LEU A 99 -4.97 -3.87 2.81
N ILE A 100 -4.61 -3.63 4.08
CA ILE A 100 -4.21 -4.70 5.01
C ILE A 100 -5.30 -5.75 5.13
N HIS A 101 -6.55 -5.34 5.34
CA HIS A 101 -7.63 -6.26 5.65
C HIS A 101 -8.21 -6.97 4.43
N GLN A 102 -8.36 -6.26 3.31
CA GLN A 102 -9.08 -6.78 2.14
C GLN A 102 -8.14 -7.39 1.09
N ILE A 103 -6.85 -7.09 1.15
CA ILE A 103 -5.87 -7.59 0.19
C ILE A 103 -4.77 -8.38 0.90
N GLU A 104 -4.06 -7.76 1.84
CA GLU A 104 -2.85 -8.37 2.36
C GLU A 104 -3.13 -9.62 3.21
N LYS A 105 -4.11 -9.55 4.13
CA LYS A 105 -4.49 -10.70 4.96
C LYS A 105 -4.88 -11.93 4.11
N PRO A 106 -5.80 -11.83 3.12
CA PRO A 106 -6.10 -12.94 2.23
C PRO A 106 -4.86 -13.53 1.52
N ILE A 107 -3.95 -12.67 1.04
CA ILE A 107 -2.72 -13.15 0.38
C ILE A 107 -1.82 -13.89 1.36
N LEU A 108 -1.67 -13.39 2.59
CA LEU A 108 -0.88 -14.06 3.63
C LEU A 108 -1.49 -15.41 4.06
N GLU A 109 -2.82 -15.49 4.13
CA GLU A 109 -3.54 -16.73 4.45
C GLU A 109 -3.33 -17.81 3.37
N ILE A 110 -3.34 -17.42 2.10
CA ILE A 110 -3.12 -18.33 0.97
C ILE A 110 -1.63 -18.68 0.80
N ASN A 111 -0.72 -17.79 1.23
CA ASN A 111 0.73 -17.95 1.06
C ASN A 111 1.48 -17.97 2.40
N PRO A 112 1.24 -18.97 3.28
CA PRO A 112 1.80 -18.97 4.64
C PRO A 112 3.33 -19.15 4.68
N ILE A 113 3.94 -19.62 3.59
CA ILE A 113 5.39 -19.79 3.47
C ILE A 113 6.04 -18.55 2.84
N GLU A 114 5.57 -18.11 1.67
CA GLU A 114 6.15 -16.94 0.97
C GLU A 114 5.84 -15.61 1.70
N LYS A 115 4.71 -15.52 2.41
CA LYS A 115 4.31 -14.36 3.24
C LYS A 115 4.53 -13.02 2.54
N TYR A 116 5.42 -12.18 3.05
CA TYR A 116 5.69 -10.84 2.54
C TYR A 116 6.33 -10.83 1.16
N ILE A 117 6.95 -11.92 0.72
CA ILE A 117 7.43 -12.05 -0.66
C ILE A 117 6.25 -12.11 -1.63
N ALA A 118 5.17 -12.81 -1.28
CA ALA A 118 3.96 -12.85 -2.09
C ALA A 118 3.28 -11.47 -2.14
N LEU A 119 3.21 -10.76 -1.01
CA LEU A 119 2.71 -9.38 -0.96
C LEU A 119 3.57 -8.41 -1.78
N GLN A 120 4.88 -8.53 -1.71
CA GLN A 120 5.79 -7.70 -2.49
C GLN A 120 5.58 -7.90 -4.00
N ARG A 121 5.42 -9.17 -4.43
CA ARG A 121 5.08 -9.49 -5.83
C ARG A 121 3.76 -8.89 -6.25
N PHE A 122 2.75 -8.92 -5.38
CA PHE A 122 1.45 -8.31 -5.65
C PHE A 122 1.56 -6.80 -5.90
N TYR A 123 2.21 -6.05 -4.99
CA TYR A 123 2.37 -4.60 -5.15
C TYR A 123 3.21 -4.24 -6.38
N LEU A 124 4.31 -4.96 -6.61
CA LEU A 124 5.14 -4.76 -7.80
C LEU A 124 4.37 -5.08 -9.09
N GLY A 125 3.60 -6.16 -9.10
CA GLY A 125 2.76 -6.54 -10.23
C GLY A 125 1.70 -5.50 -10.53
N ASN A 126 1.06 -4.91 -9.51
CA ASN A 126 0.12 -3.81 -9.68
C ASN A 126 0.81 -2.59 -10.32
N GLU A 127 1.96 -2.17 -9.80
CA GLU A 127 2.72 -1.02 -10.31
C GLU A 127 3.16 -1.22 -11.78
N ILE A 128 3.65 -2.42 -12.13
CA ILE A 128 4.02 -2.76 -13.50
C ILE A 128 2.80 -2.70 -14.42
N ASN A 129 1.68 -3.30 -14.00
CA ASN A 129 0.47 -3.34 -14.80
C ASN A 129 -0.15 -1.94 -15.00
N GLU A 130 -0.05 -1.06 -14.01
CA GLU A 130 -0.42 0.35 -14.15
C GLU A 130 0.47 1.06 -15.16
N LYS A 131 1.79 0.92 -15.05
CA LYS A 131 2.75 1.58 -15.96
C LYS A 131 2.66 1.09 -17.40
N GLU A 132 2.51 -0.21 -17.60
CA GLU A 132 2.55 -0.82 -18.93
C GLU A 132 1.19 -0.84 -19.61
N ASN A 133 0.11 -1.04 -18.84
CA ASN A 133 -1.24 -1.26 -19.39
C ASN A 133 -2.25 -0.19 -18.98
N GLY A 134 -1.84 0.83 -18.21
CA GLY A 134 -2.75 1.86 -17.70
C GLY A 134 -3.80 1.30 -16.73
N SER A 135 -3.51 0.17 -16.09
CA SER A 135 -4.46 -0.49 -15.19
C SER A 135 -4.82 0.39 -14.00
N THR A 136 -6.11 0.53 -13.74
CA THR A 136 -6.63 1.27 -12.59
C THR A 136 -7.16 0.36 -11.49
N TRP A 137 -6.79 -0.92 -11.54
CA TRP A 137 -7.39 -1.98 -10.72
C TRP A 137 -7.40 -1.66 -9.22
N MET A 138 -6.27 -1.19 -8.66
CA MET A 138 -6.19 -0.85 -7.23
C MET A 138 -7.17 0.27 -6.86
N ARG A 139 -7.22 1.33 -7.66
CA ARG A 139 -8.14 2.45 -7.45
C ARG A 139 -9.59 2.00 -7.54
N ASP A 140 -9.92 1.24 -8.59
CA ASP A 140 -11.30 0.79 -8.84
C ASP A 140 -11.76 -0.21 -7.76
N PHE A 141 -10.83 -1.03 -7.24
CA PHE A 141 -11.07 -1.89 -6.10
C PHE A 141 -11.42 -1.08 -4.84
N ILE A 142 -10.59 -0.09 -4.49
CA ILE A 142 -10.82 0.76 -3.32
C ILE A 142 -12.15 1.53 -3.46
N ASP A 143 -12.41 2.13 -4.63
CA ASP A 143 -13.69 2.79 -4.94
C ASP A 143 -14.86 1.82 -4.73
N GLY A 144 -14.73 0.58 -5.21
CA GLY A 144 -15.74 -0.47 -5.06
C GLY A 144 -16.09 -0.77 -3.60
N VAL A 145 -15.09 -0.79 -2.71
CA VAL A 145 -15.30 -0.99 -1.27
C VAL A 145 -16.13 0.16 -0.68
N PHE A 146 -15.77 1.41 -0.95
CA PHE A 146 -16.51 2.57 -0.44
C PHE A 146 -17.93 2.64 -1.02
N ILE A 147 -18.09 2.40 -2.32
CA ILE A 147 -19.39 2.35 -2.98
C ILE A 147 -20.29 1.29 -2.35
N ASN A 148 -19.77 0.10 -2.09
CA ASN A 148 -20.53 -0.97 -1.44
C ASN A 148 -20.85 -0.62 0.02
N GLY A 149 -19.92 0.02 0.75
CA GLY A 149 -20.19 0.57 2.08
C GLY A 149 -21.36 1.55 2.06
N PHE A 150 -21.36 2.53 1.15
CA PHE A 150 -22.46 3.49 1.02
C PHE A 150 -23.81 2.84 0.71
N LYS A 151 -23.83 1.81 -0.16
CA LYS A 151 -25.08 1.06 -0.43
C LYS A 151 -25.68 0.47 0.85
N LEU A 152 -24.85 -0.02 1.78
CA LEU A 152 -25.32 -0.57 3.05
C LEU A 152 -25.88 0.52 3.97
N PHE A 153 -25.28 1.72 3.99
CA PHE A 153 -25.80 2.86 4.76
C PHE A 153 -27.12 3.43 4.23
N THR A 154 -27.33 3.36 2.91
CA THR A 154 -28.54 3.90 2.27
C THR A 154 -29.62 2.86 2.02
N ALA A 155 -29.37 1.59 2.35
CA ALA A 155 -30.37 0.54 2.22
C ALA A 155 -31.52 0.77 3.22
N GLU A 156 -32.76 0.60 2.77
CA GLU A 156 -33.89 0.58 3.70
C GLU A 156 -33.70 -0.54 4.73
N PRO A 157 -33.97 -0.30 6.02
CA PRO A 157 -33.86 -1.33 7.04
C PRO A 157 -34.76 -2.50 6.65
N ALA A 158 -34.21 -3.71 6.63
CA ALA A 158 -35.00 -4.91 6.38
C ALA A 158 -36.14 -4.96 7.40
N SER A 159 -37.38 -4.88 6.94
CA SER A 159 -38.55 -5.13 7.77
C SER A 159 -38.36 -6.48 8.48
N PRO A 160 -38.50 -6.55 9.82
CA PRO A 160 -38.35 -7.82 10.50
C PRO A 160 -39.41 -8.78 9.96
N SER A 161 -38.97 -9.85 9.32
CA SER A 161 -39.83 -10.96 8.94
C SER A 161 -40.34 -11.62 10.21
N THR A 162 -41.60 -11.36 10.55
CA THR A 162 -42.34 -12.11 11.57
C THR A 162 -42.35 -13.59 11.15
N HIS A 163 -41.66 -14.43 11.92
CA HIS A 163 -41.80 -15.88 11.89
C HIS A 163 -42.99 -16.30 12.74
#